data_AF-A0A7S3G366-F1
#
_entry.id   AF-A0A7S3G366-F1
#
_cell.length_a   1.000
_cell.length_b   1.000
_cell.length_c   1.000
_cell.angle_alpha   90.00
_cell.angle_beta   90.00
_cell.angle_gamma   90.00
#
_symmetry.space_group_name_H-M   'P 1'
#
loop_
_entity.id
_entity.type
_entity.pdbx_description
1 polymer ?
#
loop_
_entity_poly.entity_id
_entity_poly.type
_entity_poly.pdbx_seq_one_letter_code
_entity_poly.pdbx_strand_id
1 'polypeptide(L)'
;MDRNGGLDLELSGEAVLSISDSHAAACKVGLSLGDNPHFSFKTHPKIDKKVFADQSALCTTGGRPFPVNSSLPVLKWRMNSKDESASPFTVTCWPSDDGATVEYELHRTDLTLSQVEIVIPVPSQPQVQSGDGNHVYNGQALVWSLDMVDESNANGSIEFTIDGHADEASFFPIKASFTAPQTMCAIQVTQAALSASGANLPFSTSSRLVAGDYELA
;
A
#
# COMPACT_ATOMS: atom_id res chain seq x y z
N MET A 1 -4.98 2.02 -13.46
CA MET A 1 -6.32 1.67 -13.96
C MET A 1 -6.52 2.38 -15.29
N ASP A 2 -7.25 1.78 -16.21
CA ASP A 2 -7.74 2.48 -17.41
C ASP A 2 -9.20 2.92 -17.21
N ARG A 3 -9.66 3.85 -18.05
CA ARG A 3 -11.02 4.40 -17.99
C ARG A 3 -12.14 3.39 -18.21
N ASN A 4 -11.83 2.19 -18.70
CA ASN A 4 -12.80 1.13 -18.96
C ASN A 4 -12.87 0.09 -17.84
N GLY A 5 -12.24 0.36 -16.69
CA GLY A 5 -12.19 -0.58 -15.55
C GLY A 5 -11.09 -1.64 -15.68
N GLY A 6 -10.10 -1.41 -16.55
CA GLY A 6 -8.92 -2.28 -16.63
C GLY A 6 -7.95 -1.99 -15.49
N LEU A 7 -7.74 -2.95 -14.59
CA LEU A 7 -6.67 -2.89 -13.59
C LEU A 7 -5.40 -3.59 -14.08
N ASP A 8 -4.26 -2.94 -13.85
CA ASP A 8 -2.94 -3.57 -13.82
C ASP A 8 -2.27 -3.20 -12.50
N LEU A 9 -2.40 -4.09 -11.50
CA LEU A 9 -1.91 -3.87 -10.15
C LEU A 9 -0.69 -4.72 -9.89
N GLU A 10 0.42 -4.07 -9.53
CA GLU A 10 1.58 -4.70 -8.92
C GLU A 10 1.68 -4.27 -7.45
N LEU A 11 1.65 -5.24 -6.55
CA LEU A 11 1.93 -5.03 -5.14
C LEU A 11 3.20 -5.76 -4.76
N SER A 12 4.15 -5.06 -4.17
CA SER A 12 5.37 -5.66 -3.62
C SER A 12 5.60 -5.20 -2.18
N GLY A 13 6.35 -6.01 -1.43
CA GLY A 13 6.74 -5.66 -0.07
C GLY A 13 7.88 -6.51 0.43
N GLU A 14 8.44 -6.09 1.57
CA GLU A 14 9.52 -6.80 2.23
C GLU A 14 9.45 -6.67 3.75
N ALA A 15 9.89 -7.71 4.44
CA ALA A 15 10.16 -7.69 5.87
C ALA A 15 11.65 -7.46 6.09
N VAL A 16 11.97 -6.41 6.83
CA VAL A 16 13.33 -6.01 7.15
C VAL A 16 13.58 -6.29 8.63
N LEU A 17 14.59 -7.12 8.91
CA LEU A 17 15.02 -7.45 10.27
C LEU A 17 16.20 -6.55 10.67
N SER A 18 16.09 -5.92 11.84
CA SER A 18 17.17 -5.16 12.47
C SER A 18 17.41 -5.70 13.87
N ILE A 19 18.68 -5.97 14.20
CA ILE A 19 19.09 -6.46 15.52
C ILE A 19 20.08 -5.47 16.12
N SER A 20 19.76 -4.94 17.30
CA SER A 20 20.63 -4.01 18.03
C SER A 20 21.47 -4.70 19.11
N ASP A 21 20.99 -5.80 19.68
CA ASP A 21 21.69 -6.58 20.70
C ASP A 21 22.33 -7.84 20.10
N SER A 22 23.66 -7.94 20.21
CA SER A 22 24.42 -9.11 19.80
C SER A 22 23.99 -10.42 20.46
N HIS A 23 23.43 -10.38 21.68
CA HIS A 23 22.89 -11.56 22.34
C HIS A 23 21.68 -12.13 21.59
N ALA A 24 20.90 -11.28 20.94
CA ALA A 24 19.74 -11.65 20.15
C ALA A 24 20.08 -12.03 18.69
N ALA A 25 21.35 -11.99 18.29
CA ALA A 25 21.74 -12.14 16.88
C ALA A 25 21.45 -13.54 16.30
N ALA A 26 21.59 -14.60 17.11
CA ALA A 26 21.19 -15.95 16.74
C ALA A 26 19.75 -16.22 17.17
N CYS A 27 18.80 -15.68 16.41
CA CYS A 27 17.37 -15.78 16.70
C CYS A 27 16.55 -16.46 15.60
N LYS A 28 15.35 -16.89 16.00
CA LYS A 28 14.26 -17.34 15.14
C LYS A 28 13.07 -16.40 15.34
N VAL A 29 12.53 -15.89 14.24
CA VAL A 29 11.37 -14.99 14.21
C VAL A 29 10.18 -15.77 13.66
N GLY A 30 9.17 -16.03 14.48
CA GLY A 30 7.93 -16.67 14.08
C GLY A 30 7.00 -15.68 13.37
N LEU A 31 6.31 -16.15 12.33
CA LEU A 31 5.36 -15.38 11.54
C LEU A 31 3.98 -16.05 11.55
N SER A 32 2.94 -15.23 11.54
CA SER A 32 1.65 -15.59 10.96
C SER A 32 1.67 -15.11 9.51
N LEU A 33 1.48 -16.03 8.57
CA LEU A 33 1.46 -15.71 7.14
C LEU A 33 0.07 -15.30 6.63
N GLY A 34 -0.96 -15.30 7.48
CA GLY A 34 -2.32 -14.90 7.10
C GLY A 34 -2.90 -15.66 5.90
N ASP A 35 -4.00 -15.15 5.35
CA ASP A 35 -4.54 -15.61 4.07
C ASP A 35 -3.98 -14.74 2.94
N ASN A 36 -3.04 -15.28 2.18
CA ASN A 36 -2.28 -14.55 1.16
C ASN A 36 -2.16 -15.38 -0.14
N PRO A 37 -3.25 -15.90 -0.71
CA PRO A 37 -3.21 -16.91 -1.78
C PRO A 37 -2.60 -16.39 -3.09
N HIS A 38 -2.61 -15.07 -3.29
CA HIS A 38 -2.09 -14.42 -4.50
C HIS A 38 -0.67 -13.87 -4.35
N PHE A 39 -0.07 -13.99 -3.16
CA PHE A 39 1.30 -13.54 -2.91
C PHE A 39 2.32 -14.64 -3.17
N SER A 40 3.39 -14.28 -3.87
CA SER A 40 4.57 -15.12 -4.00
C SER A 40 5.67 -14.64 -3.05
N PHE A 41 6.18 -15.55 -2.22
CA PHE A 41 7.19 -15.26 -1.20
C PHE A 41 8.60 -15.68 -1.63
N LYS A 42 9.60 -14.87 -1.29
CA LYS A 42 11.03 -15.19 -1.47
C LYS A 42 11.81 -14.82 -0.20
N THR A 43 12.49 -15.79 0.38
CA THR A 43 13.40 -15.54 1.52
C THR A 43 14.80 -15.13 1.04
N HIS A 44 15.51 -14.38 1.88
CA HIS A 44 16.93 -14.05 1.63
C HIS A 44 17.79 -15.34 1.55
N PRO A 45 18.85 -15.41 0.72
CA PRO A 45 19.65 -16.63 0.51
C PRO A 45 20.23 -17.29 1.78
N LYS A 46 20.44 -16.52 2.85
CA LYS A 46 20.95 -17.02 4.14
C LYS A 46 19.86 -17.55 5.08
N ILE A 47 18.58 -17.40 4.74
CA ILE A 47 17.46 -17.90 5.54
C ILE A 47 17.26 -19.39 5.29
N ASP A 48 16.95 -20.13 6.36
CA ASP A 48 16.57 -21.53 6.26
C ASP A 48 15.18 -21.67 5.63
N LYS A 49 15.16 -22.07 4.35
CA LYS A 49 13.93 -22.24 3.57
C LYS A 49 13.02 -23.34 4.11
N LYS A 50 13.59 -24.38 4.72
CA LYS A 50 12.81 -25.48 5.29
C LYS A 50 12.10 -25.02 6.56
N VAL A 51 12.79 -24.27 7.43
CA VAL A 51 12.15 -23.67 8.61
C VAL A 51 11.06 -22.68 8.21
N PHE A 52 11.28 -21.86 7.18
CA PHE A 52 10.24 -20.96 6.67
C PHE A 52 9.01 -21.73 6.16
N ALA A 53 9.22 -22.77 5.32
CA ALA A 53 8.13 -23.55 4.74
C ALA A 53 7.34 -24.38 5.77
N ASP A 54 8.05 -25.00 6.73
CA ASP A 54 7.43 -25.94 7.68
C ASP A 54 6.87 -25.24 8.94
N GLN A 55 7.43 -24.09 9.33
CA GLN A 55 7.15 -23.43 10.62
C GLN A 55 6.73 -21.96 10.49
N SER A 56 6.64 -21.41 9.27
CA SER A 56 6.42 -19.98 9.06
C SER A 56 7.39 -19.12 9.87
N ALA A 57 8.67 -19.51 9.92
CA ALA A 57 9.65 -18.83 10.75
C ALA A 57 10.93 -18.45 9.97
N LEU A 58 11.51 -17.32 10.33
CA LEU A 58 12.74 -16.79 9.75
C LEU A 58 13.90 -17.01 10.72
N CYS A 59 14.88 -17.81 10.31
CA CYS A 59 16.18 -17.92 10.96
C CYS A 59 17.24 -18.18 9.88
N THR A 60 18.52 -17.98 10.20
CA THR A 60 19.58 -18.30 9.25
C THR A 60 19.85 -19.81 9.18
N THR A 61 20.32 -20.29 8.02
CA THR A 61 20.74 -21.68 7.85
C THR A 61 21.85 -22.04 8.84
N GLY A 62 21.61 -23.10 9.62
CA GLY A 62 22.53 -23.58 10.66
C GLY A 62 22.51 -22.76 11.96
N GLY A 63 21.54 -21.86 12.15
CA GLY A 63 21.40 -21.08 13.39
C GLY A 63 22.51 -20.04 13.60
N ARG A 64 23.15 -19.58 12.52
CA ARG A 64 24.18 -18.55 12.57
C ARG A 64 23.59 -17.19 12.97
N PRO A 65 24.38 -16.30 13.59
CA PRO A 65 23.92 -14.96 13.91
C PRO A 65 23.57 -14.15 12.66
N PHE A 66 22.46 -13.40 12.72
CA PHE A 66 22.20 -12.28 11.82
C PHE A 66 23.20 -11.13 12.10
N PRO A 67 23.45 -10.23 11.14
CA PRO A 67 24.34 -9.10 11.38
C PRO A 67 23.68 -8.08 12.32
N VAL A 68 24.44 -7.62 13.31
CA VAL A 68 24.01 -6.65 14.33
C VAL A 68 24.23 -5.23 13.80
N ASN A 69 23.37 -4.30 14.21
CA ASN A 69 23.36 -2.89 13.78
C ASN A 69 23.24 -2.72 12.25
N SER A 70 22.47 -3.61 11.62
CA SER A 70 22.17 -3.55 10.19
C SER A 70 20.70 -3.88 9.92
N SER A 71 20.15 -3.29 8.87
CA SER A 71 18.82 -3.59 8.36
C SER A 71 18.92 -4.59 7.22
N LEU A 72 18.39 -5.79 7.39
CA LEU A 72 18.47 -6.87 6.41
C LEU A 72 17.07 -7.25 5.90
N PRO A 73 16.76 -7.09 4.60
CA PRO A 73 15.57 -7.68 4.00
C PRO A 73 15.66 -9.20 4.08
N VAL A 74 14.77 -9.84 4.84
CA VAL A 74 14.79 -11.29 5.11
C VAL A 74 13.71 -12.05 4.36
N LEU A 75 12.62 -11.37 4.01
CA LEU A 75 11.49 -11.92 3.25
C LEU A 75 10.99 -10.85 2.29
N LYS A 76 10.72 -11.21 1.03
CA LYS A 76 10.06 -10.36 0.04
C LYS A 76 8.80 -11.06 -0.45
N TRP A 77 7.78 -10.28 -0.78
CA TRP A 77 6.58 -10.78 -1.44
C TRP A 77 6.17 -9.88 -2.59
N ARG A 78 5.44 -10.47 -3.54
CA ARG A 78 4.81 -9.75 -4.64
C ARG A 78 3.51 -10.42 -5.05
N MET A 79 2.58 -9.62 -5.55
CA MET A 79 1.31 -10.02 -6.15
C MET A 79 1.09 -9.16 -7.40
N ASN A 80 0.61 -9.78 -8.47
CA ASN A 80 0.11 -9.06 -9.64
C ASN A 80 -1.36 -9.43 -9.80
N SER A 81 -2.23 -8.46 -10.08
CA SER A 81 -3.66 -8.67 -10.27
C SER A 81 -4.22 -7.80 -11.39
N LYS A 82 -5.25 -8.32 -12.06
CA LYS A 82 -6.13 -7.57 -12.97
C LYS A 82 -7.56 -7.45 -12.43
N ASP A 83 -7.80 -8.01 -11.25
CA ASP A 83 -9.08 -7.96 -10.56
C ASP A 83 -9.13 -6.67 -9.73
N GLU A 84 -10.08 -5.79 -10.04
CA GLU A 84 -10.29 -4.49 -9.37
C GLU A 84 -10.43 -4.63 -7.85
N SER A 85 -11.04 -5.72 -7.38
CA SER A 85 -11.22 -5.99 -5.95
C SER A 85 -9.90 -6.22 -5.20
N ALA A 86 -8.80 -6.49 -5.92
CA ALA A 86 -7.47 -6.60 -5.34
C ALA A 86 -6.84 -5.24 -5.01
N SER A 87 -7.35 -4.15 -5.59
CA SER A 87 -6.91 -2.79 -5.28
C SER A 87 -7.49 -2.34 -3.94
N PRO A 88 -6.72 -1.70 -3.04
CA PRO A 88 -7.25 -1.23 -1.76
C PRO A 88 -8.25 -0.07 -1.91
N PHE A 89 -8.10 0.69 -2.98
CA PHE A 89 -8.72 1.98 -3.28
C PHE A 89 -9.02 1.99 -4.79
N THR A 90 -9.99 2.73 -5.29
CA THR A 90 -10.16 2.98 -6.73
C THR A 90 -10.56 4.43 -6.94
N VAL A 91 -10.23 4.96 -8.13
CA VAL A 91 -10.67 6.28 -8.57
C VAL A 91 -11.38 6.13 -9.90
N THR A 92 -12.56 6.73 -9.99
CA THR A 92 -13.38 6.77 -11.21
C THR A 92 -13.58 8.23 -11.60
N CYS A 93 -13.60 8.51 -12.90
CA CYS A 93 -13.82 9.85 -13.42
C CYS A 93 -14.87 9.82 -14.53
N TRP A 94 -15.88 10.65 -14.38
CA TRP A 94 -16.95 10.90 -15.35
C TRP A 94 -16.77 12.31 -15.91
N PRO A 95 -15.99 12.49 -17.00
CA PRO A 95 -15.80 13.80 -17.60
C PRO A 95 -17.08 14.29 -18.29
N SER A 96 -17.27 15.62 -18.30
CA SER A 96 -18.26 16.32 -19.12
C SER A 96 -17.57 17.36 -20.01
N ASP A 97 -18.34 17.98 -20.91
CA ASP A 97 -17.81 19.01 -21.81
C ASP A 97 -17.22 20.22 -21.05
N ASP A 98 -17.68 20.48 -19.83
CA ASP A 98 -17.39 21.67 -19.03
C ASP A 98 -16.91 21.33 -17.60
N GLY A 99 -16.49 20.09 -17.34
CA GLY A 99 -16.15 19.67 -15.98
C GLY A 99 -15.90 18.17 -15.84
N ALA A 100 -15.95 17.69 -14.60
CA ALA A 100 -15.94 16.26 -14.32
C ALA A 100 -16.50 15.98 -12.91
N THR A 101 -17.02 14.76 -12.75
CA THR A 101 -17.26 14.14 -11.44
C THR A 101 -16.21 13.07 -11.21
N VAL A 102 -15.45 13.19 -10.12
CA VAL A 102 -14.42 12.22 -9.73
C VAL A 102 -14.83 11.58 -8.41
N GLU A 103 -14.76 10.25 -8.35
CA GLU A 103 -15.21 9.44 -7.22
C GLU A 103 -14.07 8.55 -6.74
N TYR A 104 -14.04 8.25 -5.44
CA TYR A 104 -13.22 7.16 -4.91
C TYR A 104 -14.07 6.11 -4.21
N GLU A 105 -13.54 4.88 -4.17
CA GLU A 105 -14.07 3.77 -3.38
C GLU A 105 -12.94 3.03 -2.66
N LEU A 106 -13.14 2.69 -1.39
CA LEU A 106 -12.26 1.88 -0.56
C LEU A 106 -12.77 0.44 -0.53
N HIS A 107 -12.08 -0.47 -1.22
CA HIS A 107 -12.44 -1.89 -1.26
C HIS A 107 -11.99 -2.66 -0.02
N ARG A 108 -10.90 -2.22 0.61
CA ARG A 108 -10.31 -2.85 1.80
C ARG A 108 -10.62 -2.05 3.05
N THR A 109 -11.81 -2.27 3.60
CA THR A 109 -12.31 -1.56 4.80
C THR A 109 -11.55 -1.90 6.09
N ASP A 110 -10.69 -2.93 6.08
CA ASP A 110 -9.73 -3.21 7.15
C ASP A 110 -8.50 -2.29 7.12
N LEU A 111 -8.34 -1.50 6.06
CA LEU A 111 -7.32 -0.46 5.96
C LEU A 111 -7.86 0.89 6.41
N THR A 112 -6.95 1.70 6.94
CA THR A 112 -7.17 3.14 7.14
C THR A 112 -6.14 3.86 6.30
N LEU A 113 -6.59 4.46 5.21
CA LEU A 113 -5.73 5.28 4.37
C LEU A 113 -5.59 6.66 5.02
N SER A 114 -4.40 7.22 4.96
CA SER A 114 -4.06 8.52 5.52
C SER A 114 -3.33 9.35 4.47
N GLN A 115 -3.57 10.66 4.51
CA GLN A 115 -3.01 11.62 3.54
C GLN A 115 -3.36 11.20 2.11
N VAL A 116 -4.65 10.96 1.86
CA VAL A 116 -5.14 10.64 0.52
C VAL A 116 -5.15 11.91 -0.30
N GLU A 117 -4.48 11.88 -1.46
CA GLU A 117 -4.47 12.98 -2.41
C GLU A 117 -4.79 12.43 -3.80
N ILE A 118 -5.82 12.98 -4.44
CA ILE A 118 -6.22 12.70 -5.83
C ILE A 118 -5.96 13.97 -6.64
N VAL A 119 -5.04 13.89 -7.61
CA VAL A 119 -4.61 15.00 -8.45
C VAL A 119 -5.24 14.84 -9.82
N ILE A 120 -6.16 15.74 -10.15
CA ILE A 120 -6.95 15.75 -11.39
C ILE A 120 -6.42 16.89 -12.27
N PRO A 121 -5.75 16.61 -13.41
CA PRO A 121 -5.38 17.64 -14.36
C PRO A 121 -6.60 18.44 -14.82
N VAL A 122 -6.46 19.75 -14.99
CA VAL A 122 -7.54 20.60 -15.50
C VAL A 122 -6.96 21.68 -16.43
N PRO A 123 -7.65 22.05 -17.52
CA PRO A 123 -7.13 23.00 -18.50
C PRO A 123 -7.26 24.47 -18.06
N SER A 124 -8.14 24.75 -17.11
CA SER A 124 -8.38 26.09 -16.54
C SER A 124 -8.79 25.98 -15.07
N GLN A 125 -8.96 27.12 -14.40
CA GLN A 125 -9.29 27.13 -12.98
C GLN A 125 -10.68 26.50 -12.73
N PRO A 126 -10.76 25.40 -11.96
CA PRO A 126 -12.01 24.71 -11.72
C PRO A 126 -12.85 25.45 -10.67
N GLN A 127 -14.17 25.40 -10.82
CA GLN A 127 -15.16 25.80 -9.84
C GLN A 127 -15.81 24.55 -9.25
N VAL A 128 -15.43 24.20 -8.01
CA VAL A 128 -15.99 23.04 -7.31
C VAL A 128 -17.43 23.34 -6.91
N GLN A 129 -18.36 22.51 -7.39
CA GLN A 129 -19.80 22.60 -7.12
C GLN A 129 -20.17 21.82 -5.85
N SER A 130 -19.56 20.66 -5.67
CA SER A 130 -19.72 19.77 -4.52
C SER A 130 -18.43 18.98 -4.32
N GLY A 131 -18.08 18.65 -3.09
CA GLY A 131 -16.92 17.80 -2.86
C GLY A 131 -16.71 17.44 -1.40
N ASP A 132 -16.36 16.19 -1.15
CA ASP A 132 -15.90 15.73 0.14
C ASP A 132 -14.48 16.23 0.43
N GLY A 133 -14.10 16.37 1.70
CA GLY A 133 -12.74 16.74 2.08
C GLY A 133 -12.31 18.15 1.64
N ASN A 134 -11.00 18.33 1.46
CA ASN A 134 -10.40 19.60 1.07
C ASN A 134 -10.01 19.58 -0.40
N HIS A 135 -9.95 20.75 -1.05
CA HIS A 135 -9.43 20.84 -2.41
C HIS A 135 -8.69 22.16 -2.65
N VAL A 136 -7.69 22.12 -3.52
CA VAL A 136 -6.90 23.28 -3.93
C VAL A 136 -6.56 23.19 -5.41
N TYR A 137 -6.74 24.28 -6.15
CA TYR A 137 -6.20 24.40 -7.51
C TYR A 137 -4.75 24.91 -7.44
N ASN A 138 -3.80 24.15 -7.98
CA ASN A 138 -2.37 24.51 -7.95
C ASN A 138 -1.87 25.24 -9.21
N GLY A 139 -2.78 25.64 -10.11
CA GLY A 139 -2.45 26.27 -11.39
C GLY A 139 -2.36 25.29 -12.57
N GLN A 140 -2.42 23.98 -12.33
CA GLN A 140 -2.39 22.94 -13.36
C GLN A 140 -3.38 21.80 -13.09
N ALA A 141 -3.69 21.54 -11.83
CA ALA A 141 -4.54 20.44 -11.40
C ALA A 141 -5.42 20.86 -10.22
N LEU A 142 -6.61 20.27 -10.14
CA LEU A 142 -7.40 20.20 -8.93
C LEU A 142 -6.79 19.12 -8.03
N VAL A 143 -6.27 19.52 -6.87
CA VAL A 143 -5.76 18.62 -5.85
C VAL A 143 -6.88 18.40 -4.84
N TRP A 144 -7.44 17.19 -4.81
CA TRP A 144 -8.47 16.77 -3.87
C TRP A 144 -7.83 15.94 -2.75
N SER A 145 -8.02 16.35 -1.49
CA SER A 145 -7.33 15.77 -0.34
C SER A 145 -8.29 15.33 0.76
N LEU A 146 -8.09 14.12 1.27
CA LEU A 146 -8.76 13.58 2.44
C LEU A 146 -7.72 13.15 3.49
N ASP A 147 -7.86 13.65 4.72
CA ASP A 147 -6.91 13.33 5.79
C ASP A 147 -6.92 11.83 6.12
N MET A 148 -8.11 11.22 6.07
CA MET A 148 -8.35 9.82 6.39
C MET A 148 -9.49 9.25 5.55
N VAL A 149 -9.30 8.03 5.05
CA VAL A 149 -10.34 7.22 4.39
C VAL A 149 -10.35 5.84 5.05
N ASP A 150 -11.49 5.46 5.62
CA ASP A 150 -11.75 4.16 6.25
C ASP A 150 -13.19 3.68 5.97
N GLU A 151 -13.66 2.64 6.66
CA GLU A 151 -15.01 2.09 6.49
C GLU A 151 -16.13 3.14 6.65
N SER A 152 -15.94 4.17 7.49
CA SER A 152 -16.97 5.18 7.76
C SER A 152 -17.19 6.16 6.60
N ASN A 153 -16.19 6.32 5.73
CA ASN A 153 -16.22 7.16 4.54
C ASN A 153 -15.59 6.43 3.34
N ALA A 154 -15.94 5.15 3.18
CA ALA A 154 -15.41 4.27 2.15
C ALA A 154 -15.66 4.76 0.72
N ASN A 155 -16.55 5.73 0.53
CA ASN A 155 -16.84 6.35 -0.75
C ASN A 155 -16.84 7.87 -0.59
N GLY A 156 -16.48 8.59 -1.64
CA GLY A 156 -16.61 10.04 -1.70
C GLY A 156 -16.51 10.54 -3.13
N SER A 157 -16.91 11.79 -3.34
CA SER A 157 -16.86 12.41 -4.67
C SER A 157 -16.49 13.89 -4.63
N ILE A 158 -16.01 14.39 -5.78
CA ILE A 158 -15.83 15.81 -6.07
C ILE A 158 -16.35 16.11 -7.47
N GLU A 159 -17.18 17.14 -7.57
CA GLU A 159 -17.77 17.63 -8.80
C GLU A 159 -17.32 19.07 -9.03
N PHE A 160 -16.79 19.34 -10.21
CA PHE A 160 -16.32 20.67 -10.58
C PHE A 160 -16.62 20.98 -12.04
N THR A 161 -16.72 22.28 -12.32
CA THR A 161 -16.79 22.82 -13.68
C THR A 161 -15.55 23.63 -14.01
N ILE A 162 -15.32 23.91 -15.28
CA ILE A 162 -14.24 24.74 -15.81
C ILE A 162 -14.80 25.78 -16.77
N ASP A 163 -14.05 26.85 -16.99
CA ASP A 163 -14.42 27.83 -18.01
C ASP A 163 -14.19 27.26 -19.41
N GLY A 164 -15.25 27.25 -20.22
CA GLY A 164 -15.22 26.81 -21.63
C GLY A 164 -15.51 25.32 -21.80
N HIS A 165 -15.04 24.77 -22.92
CA HIS A 165 -15.16 23.35 -23.23
C HIS A 165 -13.79 22.67 -23.17
N ALA A 166 -13.73 21.45 -22.65
CA ALA A 166 -12.53 20.64 -22.66
C ALA A 166 -12.79 19.27 -23.29
N ASP A 167 -11.78 18.78 -24.01
CA ASP A 167 -11.75 17.37 -24.39
C ASP A 167 -11.60 16.50 -23.13
N GLU A 168 -12.30 15.37 -23.06
CA GLU A 168 -12.23 14.44 -21.91
C GLU A 168 -10.79 14.08 -21.51
N ALA A 169 -9.88 13.99 -22.49
CA ALA A 169 -8.47 13.68 -22.26
C ALA A 169 -7.73 14.72 -21.41
N SER A 170 -8.27 15.93 -21.27
CA SER A 170 -7.69 17.02 -20.48
C SER A 170 -7.71 16.75 -18.98
N PHE A 171 -8.54 15.80 -18.52
CA PHE A 171 -8.68 15.43 -17.11
C PHE A 171 -7.80 14.26 -16.67
N PHE A 172 -6.88 13.81 -17.54
CA PHE A 172 -6.09 12.60 -17.33
C PHE A 172 -4.59 12.85 -17.58
N PRO A 173 -3.69 12.03 -16.99
CA PRO A 173 -3.98 10.97 -16.02
C PRO A 173 -4.33 11.55 -14.63
N ILE A 174 -5.28 10.91 -13.95
CA ILE A 174 -5.58 11.23 -12.54
C ILE A 174 -4.65 10.41 -11.67
N LYS A 175 -3.91 11.07 -10.79
CA LYS A 175 -2.97 10.40 -9.89
C LYS A 175 -3.55 10.34 -8.50
N ALA A 176 -3.35 9.23 -7.79
CA ALA A 176 -3.67 9.15 -6.37
C ALA A 176 -2.42 8.83 -5.56
N SER A 177 -2.35 9.34 -4.34
CA SER A 177 -1.34 8.95 -3.37
C SER A 177 -1.98 8.79 -2.01
N PHE A 178 -1.47 7.83 -1.22
CA PHE A 178 -1.93 7.57 0.14
C PHE A 178 -0.92 6.70 0.87
N THR A 179 -1.10 6.63 2.19
CA THR A 179 -0.36 5.70 3.06
C THR A 179 -1.31 4.97 4.00
N ALA A 180 -0.91 3.80 4.50
CA ALA A 180 -1.61 3.14 5.59
C ALA A 180 -0.61 2.52 6.57
N PRO A 181 -0.91 2.43 7.88
CA PRO A 181 -0.06 1.70 8.82
C PRO A 181 -0.19 0.17 8.67
N GLN A 182 -1.25 -0.33 8.03
CA GLN A 182 -1.44 -1.74 7.70
C GLN A 182 -0.77 -2.10 6.36
N THR A 183 -0.53 -3.39 6.12
CA THR A 183 -0.12 -3.93 4.82
C THR A 183 -1.23 -4.74 4.17
N MET A 184 -1.28 -4.75 2.84
CA MET A 184 -2.19 -5.62 2.07
C MET A 184 -1.88 -7.11 2.23
N CYS A 185 -0.61 -7.45 2.42
CA CYS A 185 -0.18 -8.81 2.72
C CYS A 185 -0.28 -9.04 4.23
N ALA A 186 -1.10 -10.01 4.65
CA ALA A 186 -1.44 -10.26 6.05
C ALA A 186 -0.32 -11.01 6.82
N ILE A 187 0.91 -10.49 6.80
CA ILE A 187 2.04 -11.04 7.56
C ILE A 187 2.14 -10.32 8.91
N GLN A 188 2.28 -11.10 9.99
CA GLN A 188 2.54 -10.57 11.32
C GLN A 188 3.69 -11.33 11.99
N VAL A 189 4.54 -10.62 12.73
CA VAL A 189 5.52 -11.26 13.61
C VAL A 189 4.82 -11.67 14.89
N THR A 190 4.85 -12.96 15.21
CA THR A 190 4.17 -13.53 16.38
C THR A 190 5.11 -13.75 17.56
N GLN A 191 6.39 -14.01 17.28
CA GLN A 191 7.38 -14.33 18.30
C GLN A 191 8.80 -14.05 17.80
N ALA A 192 9.69 -13.66 18.72
CA ALA A 192 11.14 -13.75 18.53
C ALA A 192 11.72 -14.61 19.67
N ALA A 193 12.65 -15.51 19.35
CA ALA A 193 13.30 -16.36 20.34
C ALA A 193 14.75 -16.70 19.94
N LEU A 194 15.62 -16.96 20.92
CA LEU A 194 16.97 -17.46 20.68
C LEU A 194 16.93 -18.82 19.98
N SER A 195 17.71 -19.00 18.92
CA SER A 195 17.71 -20.25 18.14
C SER A 195 18.17 -21.46 18.95
N ALA A 196 19.10 -21.27 19.89
CA ALA A 196 19.70 -22.35 20.65
C ALA A 196 18.84 -22.82 21.85
N SER A 197 18.29 -21.88 22.61
CA SER A 197 17.56 -22.18 23.86
C SER A 197 16.04 -22.11 23.70
N GLY A 198 15.53 -21.48 22.65
CA GLY A 198 14.11 -21.16 22.51
C GLY A 198 13.63 -20.08 23.49
N ALA A 199 14.53 -19.43 24.23
CA ALA A 199 14.16 -18.36 25.15
C ALA A 199 13.60 -17.15 24.38
N ASN A 200 12.48 -16.60 24.86
CA ASN A 200 11.81 -15.47 24.22
C ASN A 200 12.68 -14.22 24.22
N LEU A 201 12.61 -13.47 23.11
CA LEU A 201 13.24 -12.18 22.93
C LEU A 201 12.17 -11.09 22.80
N PRO A 202 12.36 -9.93 23.43
CA PRO A 202 11.51 -8.77 23.16
C PRO A 202 11.72 -8.31 21.71
N PHE A 203 10.64 -7.86 21.06
CA PHE A 203 10.70 -7.30 19.72
C PHE A 203 9.65 -6.21 19.55
N SER A 204 9.84 -5.38 18.53
CA SER A 204 8.86 -4.40 18.06
C SER A 204 8.68 -4.55 16.55
N THR A 205 7.51 -4.17 16.03
CA THR A 205 7.21 -4.16 14.60
C THR A 205 6.70 -2.80 14.18
N SER A 206 6.89 -2.47 12.90
CA SER A 206 6.26 -1.35 12.22
C SER A 206 5.96 -1.79 10.80
N SER A 207 4.81 -1.36 10.29
CA SER A 207 4.33 -1.66 8.95
C SER A 207 3.88 -0.37 8.28
N ARG A 208 3.96 -0.35 6.96
CA ARG A 208 3.51 0.77 6.14
C ARG A 208 3.17 0.29 4.74
N LEU A 209 1.99 0.65 4.26
CA LEU A 209 1.62 0.65 2.85
C LEU A 209 1.80 2.06 2.29
N VAL A 210 2.31 2.15 1.06
CA VAL A 210 2.49 3.40 0.34
C VAL A 210 2.05 3.17 -1.10
N ALA A 211 1.23 4.06 -1.64
CA ALA A 211 0.91 4.07 -3.06
C ALA A 211 2.19 4.34 -3.88
N GLY A 212 2.46 3.49 -4.87
CA GLY A 212 3.54 3.71 -5.85
C GLY A 212 3.05 4.59 -7.01
N ASP A 213 3.32 4.15 -8.24
CA ASP A 213 2.70 4.74 -9.44
C ASP A 213 1.23 4.32 -9.50
N TYR A 214 0.36 5.17 -8.93
CA TYR A 214 -1.05 4.89 -8.76
C TYR A 214 -1.88 5.91 -9.56
N GLU A 215 -2.34 5.50 -10.74
CA GLU A 215 -3.03 6.39 -11.67
C GLU A 215 -4.22 5.75 -12.40
N LEU A 216 -5.17 6.60 -12.77
CA LEU A 216 -6.20 6.36 -13.77
C LEU A 216 -5.77 7.06 -15.06
N ALA A 217 -5.50 6.28 -16.11
CA ALA A 217 -5.01 6.75 -17.41
C ALA A 217 -6.13 6.95 -18.44
#